data_AF-A0A0L7LC84-F1
#
_entry.id   AF-A0A0L7LC84-F1
#
_cell.length_a   1.000
_cell.length_b   1.000
_cell.length_c   1.000
_cell.angle_alpha   90.00
_cell.angle_beta   90.00
_cell.angle_gamma   90.00
#
_symmetry.space_group_name_H-M   'P 1'
#
loop_
_entity.id
_entity.type
_entity.pdbx_description
1 polymer ?
#
loop_
_entity_poly.entity_id
_entity_poly.type
_entity_poly.pdbx_seq_one_letter_code
_entity_poly.pdbx_strand_id
1 'polypeptide(L)'
;MSDGNRKADDSESPNCKRKKIDKENEHGVSENQPELKDFIVENILNNNTNRKTVCLQGRFREKSGVALVILEKNAFKEEELDESGYFSVDTELRTFFQNDIYGNFECFPRSSINATEKHISKFSQQILHIILETPELYEKLTLPHIQKEQFTLQVPGTQLRIYLHYQPSFYHLHIHFTYLRHEAPGIHAEKAHLLDSVIDNIQMMGDYYQKASLPFTIREMDNIFNFNDRKTRRDSLSSIESLSDYSDDEKSIEETAKIPIQEFCQIIPNSMSCLKIDKDTISFRLLTEPENGGNFYNELLAPNTTVNNKGNDLKVNVTVGIDIVITCGNCSNVISNAAIKFDRVLELPSENLDMSEWFCHGHCHGNSDHTEIVLKPNKMDFLYRLTYFLINSSLLSDKTNKFNLTRDVYHCNRCLAWLGLKNKDMIKLFNSEIIIQEDSVEKRVFSYNTSVGNKPTDDFIFTVESMIKEFDLGLQYTIMCKIVLECSVSANKKQYLLIWVMDKELQVLRVKTQIVTDKIELQSSSVTKLLYKVEQSLSDEVESWLADPAVVSSDVSKSMFNSGIEHLQEMSLKVPESFRYTNGFF
;
A
#
# COMPACT_ATOMS: atom_id res chain seq x y z
N MET A 1 60.86 65.10 -4.10
CA MET A 1 62.17 64.45 -3.84
C MET A 1 61.92 63.15 -3.09
N SER A 2 62.10 61.96 -3.65
CA SER A 2 62.36 61.59 -5.06
C SER A 2 61.18 60.70 -5.50
N ASP A 3 60.02 61.29 -5.74
CA ASP A 3 59.51 61.77 -7.05
C ASP A 3 59.29 60.59 -8.02
N GLY A 4 58.09 60.26 -8.46
CA GLY A 4 56.80 60.93 -8.35
C GLY A 4 55.84 60.32 -9.39
N ASN A 5 54.55 60.42 -9.09
CA ASN A 5 53.42 60.52 -10.02
C ASN A 5 53.47 59.75 -11.35
N ARG A 6 52.54 58.80 -11.50
CA ARG A 6 51.88 58.58 -12.80
C ARG A 6 50.36 58.41 -12.62
N LYS A 7 49.64 59.52 -12.84
CA LYS A 7 48.31 59.54 -13.47
C LYS A 7 48.18 60.81 -14.31
N ALA A 8 48.04 60.62 -15.62
CA ALA A 8 47.37 61.45 -16.63
C ALA A 8 47.57 60.68 -17.94
N ASP A 9 46.55 59.93 -18.39
CA ASP A 9 45.55 60.37 -19.39
C ASP A 9 46.20 60.80 -20.70
N ASP A 10 46.01 59.97 -21.74
CA ASP A 10 45.61 60.47 -23.06
C ASP A 10 44.81 59.39 -23.81
N SER A 11 43.73 59.89 -24.38
CA SER A 11 42.58 59.23 -25.00
C SER A 11 42.82 58.80 -26.47
N GLU A 12 41.81 58.08 -27.00
CA GLU A 12 41.58 57.65 -28.41
C GLU A 12 42.01 56.20 -28.74
N SER A 13 41.25 55.33 -29.42
CA SER A 13 39.90 55.31 -30.03
C SER A 13 39.65 53.85 -30.58
N PRO A 14 38.59 53.47 -31.32
CA PRO A 14 37.86 52.19 -31.14
C PRO A 14 37.88 51.21 -32.34
N ASN A 15 37.45 49.95 -32.12
CA ASN A 15 36.58 49.09 -33.00
C ASN A 15 36.86 47.56 -32.93
N CYS A 16 35.81 46.83 -32.52
CA CYS A 16 35.13 45.72 -33.19
C CYS A 16 35.87 44.42 -33.69
N LYS A 17 35.36 43.27 -33.19
CA LYS A 17 35.02 41.97 -33.86
C LYS A 17 35.82 40.68 -33.50
N ARG A 18 35.08 39.84 -32.74
CA ARG A 18 34.71 38.42 -32.92
C ARG A 18 35.73 37.25 -32.87
N LYS A 19 35.33 36.31 -31.97
CA LYS A 19 35.34 34.83 -32.01
C LYS A 19 36.69 34.09 -31.98
N LYS A 20 36.89 33.27 -30.94
CA LYS A 20 36.62 31.81 -30.94
C LYS A 20 36.99 31.21 -29.59
N ILE A 21 36.09 30.44 -28.96
CA ILE A 21 36.46 29.21 -28.26
C ILE A 21 35.40 28.18 -28.63
N ASP A 22 35.84 27.15 -29.35
CA ASP A 22 35.07 25.96 -29.69
C ASP A 22 35.11 24.97 -28.50
N LYS A 23 33.91 24.46 -28.18
CA LYS A 23 33.50 23.09 -27.80
C LYS A 23 34.52 22.13 -27.18
N GLU A 24 34.16 21.54 -26.04
CA GLU A 24 33.65 20.16 -25.94
C GLU A 24 33.39 19.77 -24.46
N ASN A 25 32.13 19.50 -24.11
CA ASN A 25 31.75 18.41 -23.23
C ASN A 25 30.25 18.15 -23.41
N GLU A 26 29.98 17.08 -24.14
CA GLU A 26 28.65 16.53 -24.39
C GLU A 26 28.17 15.78 -23.14
N HIS A 27 27.11 16.28 -22.49
CA HIS A 27 26.03 15.48 -21.93
C HIS A 27 24.79 16.37 -21.85
N GLY A 28 23.93 16.26 -22.87
CA GLY A 28 22.75 17.09 -23.06
C GLY A 28 21.70 16.85 -22.00
N VAL A 29 21.50 17.84 -21.13
CA VAL A 29 20.21 18.06 -20.46
C VAL A 29 19.31 18.74 -21.49
N SER A 30 18.23 18.05 -21.86
CA SER A 30 17.17 18.61 -22.72
C SER A 30 16.72 19.99 -22.19
N GLU A 31 16.74 21.00 -23.06
CA GLU A 31 16.49 22.43 -22.79
C GLU A 31 15.06 22.80 -22.35
N ASN A 32 14.22 21.90 -21.82
CA ASN A 32 12.83 22.23 -21.45
C ASN A 32 12.49 21.87 -19.98
N GLN A 33 13.02 22.66 -19.02
CA GLN A 33 12.49 22.66 -17.65
C GLN A 33 11.08 23.30 -17.64
N PRO A 34 10.06 22.67 -17.02
CA PRO A 34 8.73 23.27 -16.94
C PRO A 34 8.75 24.50 -16.02
N GLU A 35 8.42 25.67 -16.57
CA GLU A 35 8.30 26.89 -15.79
C GLU A 35 6.90 27.00 -15.16
N LEU A 36 6.83 27.47 -13.92
CA LEU A 36 5.54 27.63 -13.20
C LEU A 36 4.56 28.57 -13.91
N LYS A 37 5.04 29.50 -14.73
CA LYS A 37 4.20 30.39 -15.54
C LYS A 37 3.32 29.62 -16.54
N ASP A 38 3.74 28.42 -16.93
CA ASP A 38 3.08 27.59 -17.94
C ASP A 38 2.11 26.57 -17.32
N PHE A 39 2.01 26.51 -15.99
CA PHE A 39 1.10 25.65 -15.25
C PHE A 39 -0.30 26.28 -15.17
N ILE A 40 -1.31 25.56 -15.66
CA ILE A 40 -2.72 25.91 -15.55
C ILE A 40 -3.30 25.10 -14.40
N VAL A 41 -3.68 25.79 -13.32
CA VAL A 41 -4.38 25.17 -12.18
C VAL A 41 -5.79 24.80 -12.59
N GLU A 42 -6.17 23.54 -12.39
CA GLU A 42 -7.52 23.04 -12.61
C GLU A 42 -8.27 22.88 -11.29
N ASN A 43 -7.63 22.34 -10.24
CA ASN A 43 -8.23 22.13 -8.92
C ASN A 43 -7.22 22.40 -7.78
N ILE A 44 -7.72 22.87 -6.64
CA ILE A 44 -6.97 22.91 -5.38
C ILE A 44 -7.36 21.66 -4.58
N LEU A 45 -6.42 20.73 -4.41
CA LEU A 45 -6.68 19.46 -3.75
C LEU A 45 -6.63 19.57 -2.22
N ASN A 46 -5.70 20.37 -1.71
CA ASN A 46 -5.52 20.57 -0.27
C ASN A 46 -4.88 21.93 -0.02
N ASN A 47 -5.39 22.67 0.96
CA ASN A 47 -4.79 23.92 1.45
C ASN A 47 -4.71 23.86 2.97
N ASN A 48 -3.53 23.52 3.49
CA ASN A 48 -3.29 23.39 4.92
C ASN A 48 -2.66 24.68 5.45
N THR A 49 -3.50 25.54 6.03
CA THR A 49 -3.07 26.81 6.61
C THR A 49 -2.20 26.64 7.85
N ASN A 50 -2.25 25.51 8.55
CA ASN A 50 -1.41 25.26 9.72
C ASN A 50 0.03 24.95 9.29
N ARG A 51 0.20 23.95 8.40
CA ARG A 51 1.49 23.57 7.82
C ARG A 51 2.01 24.53 6.74
N LYS A 52 1.19 25.51 6.35
CA LYS A 52 1.51 26.49 5.30
C LYS A 52 1.85 25.82 3.97
N THR A 53 1.08 24.78 3.62
CA THR A 53 1.23 24.00 2.38
C THR A 53 -0.03 24.01 1.52
N VAL A 54 0.14 24.01 0.20
CA VAL A 54 -0.96 23.87 -0.77
C VAL A 54 -0.60 22.85 -1.84
N CYS A 55 -1.56 21.99 -2.20
CA CYS A 55 -1.46 21.00 -3.25
C CYS A 55 -2.44 21.35 -4.38
N LEU A 56 -1.91 21.52 -5.58
CA LEU A 56 -2.62 21.98 -6.78
C LEU A 56 -2.58 20.90 -7.85
N GLN A 57 -3.72 20.62 -8.47
CA GLN A 57 -3.82 19.79 -9.66
C GLN A 57 -4.00 20.68 -10.89
N GLY A 58 -3.30 20.37 -11.96
CA GLY A 58 -3.37 21.14 -13.19
C GLY A 58 -2.66 20.48 -14.37
N ARG A 59 -2.37 21.27 -15.39
CA ARG A 59 -1.67 20.83 -16.61
C ARG A 59 -0.71 21.92 -17.10
N PHE A 60 0.40 21.52 -17.72
CA PHE A 60 1.30 22.47 -18.39
C PHE A 60 0.84 22.68 -19.83
N ARG A 61 0.86 23.92 -20.33
CA ARG A 61 0.34 24.30 -21.66
C ARG A 61 0.90 23.44 -22.82
N GLU A 62 2.15 23.01 -22.72
CA GLU A 62 2.86 22.28 -23.78
C GLU A 62 3.09 20.79 -23.46
N LYS A 63 2.56 20.27 -22.34
CA LYS A 63 2.72 18.86 -21.96
C LYS A 63 1.36 18.19 -21.79
N SER A 64 1.17 17.06 -22.46
CA SER A 64 -0.01 16.21 -22.28
C SER A 64 0.14 15.40 -20.98
N GLY A 65 -0.71 15.66 -19.99
CA GLY A 65 -0.75 14.93 -18.72
C GLY A 65 -1.28 15.78 -17.57
N VAL A 66 -1.84 15.14 -16.55
CA VAL A 66 -2.21 15.78 -15.28
C VAL A 66 -0.94 15.92 -14.43
N ALA A 67 -0.71 17.10 -13.87
CA ALA A 67 0.43 17.42 -13.02
C ALA A 67 -0.03 17.92 -11.64
N LEU A 68 0.72 17.57 -10.61
CA LEU A 68 0.52 18.04 -9.24
C LEU A 68 1.65 19.00 -8.86
N VAL A 69 1.29 20.16 -8.29
CA VAL A 69 2.24 21.14 -7.76
C VAL A 69 1.98 21.32 -6.28
N ILE A 70 2.99 21.05 -5.45
CA ILE A 70 2.95 21.25 -4.01
C ILE A 70 3.83 22.44 -3.66
N LEU A 71 3.26 23.44 -3.00
CA LEU A 71 3.98 24.60 -2.50
C LEU A 71 3.96 24.57 -0.98
N GLU A 72 5.12 24.72 -0.36
CA GLU A 72 5.31 24.73 1.09
C GLU A 72 6.14 25.94 1.49
N LYS A 73 5.71 26.66 2.53
CA LYS A 73 6.53 27.71 3.13
C LYS A 73 7.66 27.06 3.93
N ASN A 74 8.87 27.50 3.68
CA ASN A 74 10.00 27.10 4.52
C ASN A 74 9.82 27.58 5.96
N ALA A 75 10.30 26.78 6.91
CA ALA A 75 10.43 27.19 8.30
C ALA A 75 11.44 28.35 8.43
N PHE A 76 11.26 29.17 9.47
CA PHE A 76 12.27 30.16 9.83
C PHE A 76 13.55 29.46 10.26
N LYS A 77 14.68 29.93 9.74
CA LYS A 77 16.00 29.54 10.26
C LYS A 77 16.37 30.52 11.35
N GLU A 78 16.78 30.01 12.50
CA GLU A 78 17.16 30.86 13.64
C GLU A 78 18.27 31.87 13.26
N GLU A 79 19.18 31.46 12.38
CA GLU A 79 20.27 32.28 11.84
C GLU A 79 19.80 33.47 11.00
N GLU A 80 18.61 33.42 10.42
CA GLU A 80 18.06 34.51 9.58
C GLU A 80 17.21 35.51 10.41
N LEU A 81 16.92 35.19 11.68
CA LEU A 81 16.09 36.00 12.59
C LEU A 81 16.89 37.10 13.29
N ASP A 82 17.73 37.81 12.55
CA ASP A 82 18.53 38.92 13.03
C ASP A 82 18.51 40.11 12.05
N GLU A 83 19.33 41.14 12.31
CA GLU A 83 19.45 42.34 11.49
C GLU A 83 19.96 42.06 10.06
N SER A 84 20.59 40.89 9.82
CA SER A 84 21.09 40.49 8.52
C SER A 84 20.03 39.84 7.63
N GLY A 85 18.93 39.37 8.22
CA GLY A 85 17.81 38.74 7.53
C GLY A 85 16.49 39.47 7.76
N TYR A 86 15.61 38.89 8.57
CA TYR A 86 14.23 39.35 8.74
C TYR A 86 14.11 40.73 9.40
N PHE A 87 15.07 41.13 10.24
CA PHE A 87 15.07 42.44 10.91
C PHE A 87 15.96 43.48 10.22
N SER A 88 16.25 43.29 8.93
CA SER A 88 17.01 44.26 8.15
C SER A 88 16.21 45.54 7.87
N VAL A 89 16.92 46.63 7.56
CA VAL A 89 16.32 47.92 7.15
C VAL A 89 15.51 47.81 5.86
N ASP A 90 15.79 46.78 5.05
CA ASP A 90 15.12 46.53 3.78
C ASP A 90 13.81 45.72 3.93
N THR A 91 13.47 45.26 5.15
CA THR A 91 12.23 44.54 5.41
C THR A 91 11.06 45.51 5.43
N GLU A 92 10.11 45.35 4.50
CA GLU A 92 8.90 46.15 4.48
C GLU A 92 7.85 45.58 5.44
N LEU A 93 7.34 46.41 6.34
CA LEU A 93 6.25 46.07 7.25
C LEU A 93 4.99 46.86 6.89
N ARG A 94 3.86 46.17 6.79
CA ARG A 94 2.55 46.80 6.66
C ARG A 94 1.69 46.46 7.86
N THR A 95 1.31 47.47 8.62
CA THR A 95 0.49 47.29 9.83
C THR A 95 -0.92 46.83 9.47
N PHE A 96 -1.34 45.71 10.07
CA PHE A 96 -2.71 45.21 9.99
C PHE A 96 -3.53 45.66 11.20
N PHE A 97 -2.94 45.60 12.39
CA PHE A 97 -3.58 46.01 13.65
C PHE A 97 -2.51 46.43 14.65
N GLN A 98 -2.74 47.47 15.45
CA GLN A 98 -1.83 47.87 16.52
C GLN A 98 -2.61 48.45 17.69
N ASN A 99 -2.34 47.96 18.89
CA ASN A 99 -2.70 48.56 20.16
C ASN A 99 -1.43 48.93 20.94
N ASP A 100 -1.60 49.35 22.19
CA ASP A 100 -0.58 49.96 23.05
C ASP A 100 0.71 49.13 23.19
N ILE A 101 0.61 47.79 23.15
CA ILE A 101 1.75 46.87 23.32
C ILE A 101 1.78 45.69 22.32
N TYR A 102 0.70 45.48 21.54
CA TYR A 102 0.60 44.41 20.55
C TYR A 102 0.33 44.99 19.16
N GLY A 103 1.07 44.51 18.16
CA GLY A 103 0.82 44.83 16.76
C GLY A 103 0.93 43.59 15.87
N ASN A 104 0.06 43.51 14.87
CA ASN A 104 0.10 42.55 13.78
C ASN A 104 0.55 43.27 12.51
N PHE A 105 1.57 42.74 11.84
CA PHE A 105 2.18 43.32 10.65
C PHE A 105 2.32 42.25 9.56
N GLU A 106 2.02 42.61 8.31
CA GLU A 106 2.47 41.85 7.14
C GLU A 106 3.94 42.18 6.90
N CYS A 107 4.79 41.16 6.91
CA CYS A 107 6.25 41.31 6.77
C CYS A 107 6.71 40.79 5.41
N PHE A 108 7.39 41.64 4.65
CA PHE A 108 7.95 41.34 3.34
C PHE A 108 9.49 41.45 3.42
N PRO A 109 10.19 40.35 3.75
CA PRO A 109 11.65 40.34 3.81
C PRO A 109 12.26 40.41 2.41
N ARG A 110 13.49 40.91 2.32
CA ARG A 110 14.23 41.02 1.06
C ARG A 110 14.39 39.63 0.40
N SER A 111 14.07 39.53 -0.88
CA SER A 111 14.20 38.30 -1.66
C SER A 111 15.67 38.01 -2.00
N SER A 112 16.46 37.55 -1.02
CA SER A 112 17.80 37.01 -1.24
C SER A 112 17.74 35.48 -1.21
N ILE A 113 17.33 34.87 -2.33
CA ILE A 113 17.67 33.46 -2.56
C ILE A 113 19.14 33.44 -3.00
N ASN A 114 20.03 33.49 -2.02
CA ASN A 114 21.38 32.97 -2.21
C ASN A 114 21.43 31.67 -1.44
N ALA A 115 21.30 30.55 -2.15
CA ALA A 115 21.70 29.26 -1.61
C ALA A 115 23.17 29.40 -1.19
N THR A 116 23.45 29.32 0.11
CA THR A 116 24.83 29.28 0.58
C THR A 116 25.54 28.08 -0.04
N GLU A 117 26.86 28.16 -0.22
CA GLU A 117 27.67 27.08 -0.81
C GLU A 117 27.44 25.73 -0.12
N LYS A 118 27.04 25.73 1.16
CA LYS A 118 26.61 24.54 1.93
C LYS A 118 25.27 23.95 1.46
N HIS A 119 24.29 24.78 1.09
CA HIS A 119 23.03 24.31 0.51
C HIS A 119 23.25 23.79 -0.91
N ILE A 120 24.07 24.49 -1.70
CA ILE A 120 24.47 24.01 -3.02
C ILE A 120 25.18 22.68 -2.85
N SER A 121 26.17 22.53 -1.97
CA SER A 121 26.88 21.25 -1.80
C SER A 121 25.99 20.13 -1.25
N LYS A 122 25.07 20.38 -0.30
CA LYS A 122 24.17 19.34 0.24
C LYS A 122 23.17 18.81 -0.78
N PHE A 123 22.69 19.65 -1.70
CA PHE A 123 21.66 19.29 -2.68
C PHE A 123 22.17 19.23 -4.13
N SER A 124 23.41 19.62 -4.39
CA SER A 124 24.12 19.33 -5.63
C SER A 124 24.40 17.83 -5.68
N GLN A 125 24.35 17.27 -6.88
CA GLN A 125 24.75 15.90 -7.12
C GLN A 125 26.19 15.70 -6.64
N GLN A 126 26.36 15.13 -5.45
CA GLN A 126 27.67 14.93 -4.86
C GLN A 126 28.35 13.78 -5.58
N ILE A 127 29.64 13.96 -5.90
CA ILE A 127 30.47 12.87 -6.41
C ILE A 127 30.69 11.91 -5.24
N LEU A 128 30.00 10.77 -5.29
CA LEU A 128 30.12 9.72 -4.29
C LEU A 128 31.45 9.00 -4.51
N HIS A 129 32.25 8.91 -3.44
CA HIS A 129 33.50 8.15 -3.44
C HIS A 129 33.30 6.85 -2.66
N ILE A 130 33.73 5.73 -3.24
CA ILE A 130 33.83 4.47 -2.49
C ILE A 130 35.02 4.62 -1.53
N ILE A 131 34.74 4.56 -0.23
CA ILE A 131 35.75 4.51 0.83
C ILE A 131 35.81 3.09 1.35
N LEU A 132 37.01 2.52 1.43
CA LEU A 132 37.24 1.21 2.02
C LEU A 132 37.72 1.42 3.45
N GLU A 133 36.76 1.48 4.38
CA GLU A 133 37.02 1.65 5.80
C GLU A 133 37.53 0.32 6.39
N THR A 134 38.64 0.38 7.14
CA THR A 134 39.12 -0.75 7.94
C THR A 134 38.54 -0.67 9.36
N PRO A 135 38.45 -1.80 10.09
CA PRO A 135 37.99 -1.78 11.49
C PRO A 135 38.75 -0.81 12.39
N GLU A 136 40.06 -0.61 12.13
CA GLU A 136 40.90 0.34 12.84
C GLU A 136 40.52 1.81 12.54
N LEU A 137 40.12 2.11 11.31
CA LEU A 137 39.61 3.43 10.92
C LEU A 137 38.23 3.69 11.52
N TYR A 138 37.37 2.67 11.57
CA TYR A 138 36.07 2.75 12.20
C TYR A 138 36.18 3.16 13.68
N GLU A 139 37.00 2.46 14.46
CA GLU A 139 37.16 2.78 15.89
C GLU A 139 37.81 4.15 16.13
N LYS A 140 38.74 4.56 15.25
CA LYS A 140 39.51 5.79 15.44
C LYS A 140 38.78 7.05 14.96
N LEU A 141 37.95 6.94 13.92
CA LEU A 141 37.37 8.11 13.24
C LEU A 141 35.84 8.09 13.26
N THR A 142 35.24 6.98 12.81
CA THR A 142 33.80 6.90 12.57
C THR A 142 33.00 6.72 13.85
N LEU A 143 33.43 5.84 14.75
CA LEU A 143 32.77 5.59 16.02
C LEU A 143 32.73 6.85 16.93
N PRO A 144 33.82 7.60 17.13
CA PRO A 144 33.78 8.85 17.90
C PRO A 144 32.87 9.92 17.28
N HIS A 145 32.78 9.95 15.94
CA HIS A 145 31.90 10.89 15.23
C HIS A 145 30.42 10.52 15.43
N ILE A 146 30.06 9.23 15.28
CA ILE A 146 28.70 8.72 15.52
C ILE A 146 28.27 8.95 16.97
N GLN A 147 29.14 8.64 17.93
CA GLN A 147 28.84 8.84 19.36
C GLN A 147 28.65 10.31 19.73
N LYS A 148 29.35 11.22 19.05
CA LYS A 148 29.21 12.67 19.25
C LYS A 148 27.87 13.21 18.74
N GLU A 149 27.25 12.56 17.76
CA GLU A 149 25.98 12.99 17.15
C GLU A 149 24.75 12.17 17.60
N GLN A 150 24.91 11.23 18.54
CA GLN A 150 23.82 10.41 19.06
C GLN A 150 22.99 11.15 20.13
N PHE A 151 21.75 11.56 19.79
CA PHE A 151 20.79 12.09 20.76
C PHE A 151 20.23 10.96 21.64
N THR A 152 20.46 11.03 22.95
CA THR A 152 19.83 10.14 23.95
C THR A 152 18.62 10.84 24.59
N LEU A 153 17.41 10.41 24.26
CA LEU A 153 16.17 10.94 24.82
C LEU A 153 15.80 10.17 26.11
N GLN A 154 16.32 10.59 27.25
CA GLN A 154 15.71 10.29 28.55
C GLN A 154 14.53 11.25 28.77
N VAL A 155 13.32 10.82 28.42
CA VAL A 155 12.12 11.65 28.57
C VAL A 155 11.46 11.36 29.93
N PRO A 156 11.40 12.34 30.86
CA PRO A 156 10.66 12.19 32.11
C PRO A 156 9.18 11.92 31.84
N GLY A 157 8.51 11.15 32.70
CA GLY A 157 7.06 10.87 32.56
C GLY A 157 6.18 12.12 32.48
N THR A 158 6.60 13.22 33.11
CA THR A 158 5.93 14.54 33.03
C THR A 158 6.01 15.20 31.65
N GLN A 159 6.86 14.69 30.76
CA GLN A 159 7.00 15.13 29.38
C GLN A 159 6.31 14.17 28.40
N LEU A 160 5.54 13.19 28.91
CA LEU A 160 4.73 12.30 28.10
C LEU A 160 3.25 12.68 28.19
N ARG A 161 2.59 12.70 27.04
CA ARG A 161 1.13 12.73 26.90
C ARG A 161 0.69 11.29 26.60
N ILE A 162 -0.05 10.68 27.53
CA ILE A 162 -0.54 9.30 27.46
C ILE A 162 -2.07 9.31 27.34
N TYR A 163 -2.61 8.77 26.25
CA TYR A 163 -4.03 8.92 25.93
C TYR A 163 -4.57 7.81 25.03
N LEU A 164 -5.90 7.70 24.96
CA LEU A 164 -6.65 6.82 24.07
C LEU A 164 -7.41 7.66 23.02
N HIS A 165 -7.67 7.09 21.86
CA HIS A 165 -8.51 7.73 20.84
C HIS A 165 -9.98 7.32 20.96
N TYR A 166 -10.88 8.27 20.74
CA TYR A 166 -12.31 8.04 20.55
C TYR A 166 -12.86 8.95 19.42
N GLN A 167 -13.37 8.44 18.29
CA GLN A 167 -13.31 7.04 17.86
C GLN A 167 -11.86 6.60 17.62
N PRO A 168 -11.48 5.37 18.01
CA PRO A 168 -10.16 4.86 17.72
C PRO A 168 -10.02 4.53 16.22
N SER A 169 -8.79 4.49 15.73
CA SER A 169 -8.54 4.02 14.36
C SER A 169 -8.75 2.51 14.22
N PHE A 170 -8.59 1.76 15.32
CA PHE A 170 -8.71 0.31 15.43
C PHE A 170 -9.58 0.00 16.65
N TYR A 171 -10.58 -0.87 16.54
CA TYR A 171 -11.43 -1.29 17.68
C TYR A 171 -10.78 -2.40 18.53
N HIS A 172 -9.47 -2.28 18.74
CA HIS A 172 -8.73 -2.99 19.77
C HIS A 172 -8.16 -1.95 20.73
N LEU A 173 -8.30 -2.15 22.04
CA LEU A 173 -7.85 -1.16 23.03
C LEU A 173 -6.34 -0.91 22.89
N HIS A 174 -5.96 0.31 22.55
CA HIS A 174 -4.57 0.74 22.43
C HIS A 174 -4.36 2.11 23.09
N ILE A 175 -3.14 2.35 23.55
CA ILE A 175 -2.75 3.55 24.31
C ILE A 175 -1.60 4.23 23.56
N HIS A 176 -1.72 5.54 23.35
CA HIS A 176 -0.69 6.35 22.71
C HIS A 176 0.25 6.97 23.75
N PHE A 177 1.55 6.87 23.52
CA PHE A 177 2.60 7.57 24.28
C PHE A 177 3.27 8.57 23.35
N THR A 178 3.16 9.86 23.66
CA THR A 178 3.74 10.93 22.81
C THR A 178 4.51 11.94 23.65
N TYR A 179 5.58 12.50 23.10
CA TYR A 179 6.29 13.62 23.73
C TYR A 179 5.36 14.85 23.80
N LEU A 180 5.34 15.56 24.92
CA LEU A 180 4.37 16.63 25.18
C LEU A 180 4.41 17.76 24.13
N ARG A 181 5.60 18.12 23.64
CA ARG A 181 5.77 19.16 22.60
C ARG A 181 5.56 18.64 21.18
N HIS A 182 5.42 17.33 20.99
CA HIS A 182 5.12 16.77 19.69
C HIS A 182 3.62 16.91 19.39
N GLU A 183 3.30 17.60 18.29
CA GLU A 183 1.94 17.74 17.78
C GLU A 183 1.58 16.52 16.91
N ALA A 184 1.42 15.36 17.57
CA ALA A 184 0.97 14.16 16.88
C ALA A 184 -0.48 14.31 16.37
N PRO A 185 -0.85 13.70 15.24
CA PRO A 185 -2.23 13.67 14.79
C PRO A 185 -3.15 13.02 15.84
N GLY A 186 -4.27 13.67 16.15
CA GLY A 186 -5.29 13.11 17.06
C GLY A 186 -5.09 13.38 18.55
N ILE A 187 -4.17 14.26 18.93
CA ILE A 187 -3.90 14.66 20.34
C ILE A 187 -4.95 15.60 20.95
N HIS A 188 -5.87 16.11 20.14
CA HIS A 188 -6.79 17.16 20.54
C HIS A 188 -8.00 16.61 21.32
N ALA A 189 -8.68 17.46 22.08
CA ALA A 189 -9.72 17.06 23.04
C ALA A 189 -10.93 16.36 22.40
N GLU A 190 -11.17 16.61 21.11
CA GLU A 190 -12.20 15.96 20.30
C GLU A 190 -11.85 14.52 19.88
N LYS A 191 -10.69 14.00 20.26
CA LYS A 191 -10.29 12.62 19.94
C LYS A 191 -9.51 11.95 21.06
N ALA A 192 -8.65 12.68 21.75
CA ALA A 192 -7.79 12.15 22.80
C ALA A 192 -8.46 12.17 24.18
N HIS A 193 -8.46 11.02 24.86
CA HIS A 193 -8.85 10.87 26.26
C HIS A 193 -7.64 10.45 27.09
N LEU A 194 -7.20 11.27 28.05
CA LEU A 194 -6.03 10.97 28.88
C LEU A 194 -6.23 9.68 29.67
N LEU A 195 -5.19 8.83 29.71
CA LEU A 195 -5.26 7.53 30.38
C LEU A 195 -5.59 7.66 31.86
N ASP A 196 -4.97 8.60 32.57
CA ASP A 196 -5.22 8.82 33.99
C ASP A 196 -6.69 9.20 34.23
N SER A 197 -7.26 10.08 33.39
CA SER A 197 -8.67 10.44 33.47
C SER A 197 -9.60 9.26 33.17
N VAL A 198 -9.22 8.37 32.26
CA VAL A 198 -9.98 7.16 31.94
C VAL A 198 -10.00 6.19 33.11
N ILE A 199 -8.85 6.00 33.76
CA ILE A 199 -8.71 5.17 34.96
C ILE A 199 -9.56 5.76 36.09
N ASP A 200 -9.45 7.06 36.35
CA ASP A 200 -10.22 7.75 37.38
C ASP A 200 -11.73 7.63 37.14
N ASN A 201 -12.18 7.81 35.90
CA ASN A 201 -13.59 7.69 35.53
C ASN A 201 -14.16 6.29 35.82
N ILE A 202 -13.40 5.24 35.48
CA ILE A 202 -13.82 3.84 35.72
C ILE A 202 -13.80 3.52 37.22
N GLN A 203 -12.83 4.04 37.97
CA GLN A 203 -12.77 3.89 39.42
C GLN A 203 -13.95 4.58 40.14
N MET A 204 -14.37 5.75 39.64
CA MET A 204 -15.53 6.47 40.17
C MET A 204 -16.86 5.80 39.80
N MET A 205 -16.99 5.30 38.57
CA MET A 205 -18.20 4.65 38.08
C MET A 205 -17.84 3.55 37.08
N GLY A 206 -18.05 2.29 37.48
CA GLY A 206 -17.67 1.13 36.65
C GLY A 206 -18.38 1.04 35.30
N ASP A 207 -19.52 1.71 35.13
CA ASP A 207 -20.25 1.83 33.87
C ASP A 207 -20.24 3.25 33.25
N TYR A 208 -19.23 4.07 33.60
CA TYR A 208 -19.10 5.46 33.16
C TYR A 208 -19.18 5.59 31.63
N TYR A 209 -18.34 4.85 30.91
CA TYR A 209 -18.20 4.97 29.46
C TYR A 209 -19.37 4.38 28.68
N GLN A 210 -20.25 3.61 29.32
CA GLN A 210 -21.53 3.17 28.76
C GLN A 210 -22.61 4.27 28.85
N LYS A 211 -22.44 5.27 29.72
CA LYS A 211 -23.42 6.36 29.97
C LYS A 211 -22.93 7.74 29.51
N ALA A 212 -21.62 7.96 29.49
CA ALA A 212 -21.03 9.24 29.17
C ALA A 212 -21.24 9.59 27.69
N SER A 213 -21.57 10.86 27.41
CA SER A 213 -21.55 11.39 26.04
C SER A 213 -20.13 11.79 25.68
N LEU A 214 -19.59 11.20 24.62
CA LEU A 214 -18.20 11.40 24.19
C LEU A 214 -18.17 12.18 22.86
N PRO A 215 -17.56 13.38 22.82
CA PRO A 215 -17.42 14.14 21.58
C PRO A 215 -16.39 13.48 20.66
N PHE A 216 -16.64 13.51 19.34
CA PHE A 216 -15.66 13.09 18.34
C PHE A 216 -15.82 13.87 17.02
N THR A 217 -14.75 13.97 16.23
CA THR A 217 -14.79 14.55 14.87
C THR A 217 -15.01 13.51 13.78
N ILE A 218 -15.67 13.92 12.70
CA ILE A 218 -15.95 13.07 11.54
C ILE A 218 -15.92 13.88 10.24
N ARG A 219 -15.50 13.28 9.13
CA ARG A 219 -15.41 13.93 7.82
C ARG A 219 -16.75 13.88 7.09
N GLU A 220 -17.03 14.85 6.24
CA GLU A 220 -18.28 14.90 5.45
C GLU A 220 -18.48 13.67 4.54
N MET A 221 -17.38 13.07 4.07
CA MET A 221 -17.42 11.84 3.26
C MET A 221 -17.63 10.57 4.10
N ASP A 222 -17.46 10.63 5.42
CA ASP A 222 -17.62 9.47 6.28
C ASP A 222 -19.12 9.19 6.49
N ASN A 223 -19.47 7.91 6.40
CA ASN A 223 -20.83 7.39 6.51
C ASN A 223 -21.51 7.60 7.88
N ILE A 224 -21.00 8.43 8.79
CA ILE A 224 -21.63 8.77 10.07
C ILE A 224 -21.96 10.29 10.16
N PHE A 225 -21.42 11.14 9.26
CA PHE A 225 -21.61 12.61 9.31
C PHE A 225 -23.07 13.04 9.06
N ASN A 226 -23.80 12.38 8.17
CA ASN A 226 -25.18 12.77 7.82
C ASN A 226 -26.22 12.50 8.93
N PHE A 227 -25.82 11.94 10.08
CA PHE A 227 -26.74 11.63 11.16
C PHE A 227 -27.08 12.85 12.03
N ASN A 228 -26.17 13.82 12.17
CA ASN A 228 -26.35 14.92 13.12
C ASN A 228 -27.05 16.16 12.57
N ASP A 229 -27.10 16.35 11.24
CA ASP A 229 -27.66 17.58 10.64
C ASP A 229 -29.14 17.48 10.25
N ARG A 230 -29.78 16.31 10.47
CA ARG A 230 -31.21 16.10 10.16
C ARG A 230 -32.19 16.76 11.13
N LYS A 231 -31.73 17.48 12.16
CA LYS A 231 -32.63 18.17 13.11
C LYS A 231 -33.00 19.60 12.73
N THR A 232 -32.39 20.21 11.71
CA THR A 232 -32.75 21.60 11.35
C THR A 232 -32.55 21.87 9.86
N ARG A 233 -33.52 21.47 9.02
CA ARG A 233 -33.94 22.19 7.80
C ARG A 233 -35.16 21.48 7.21
N ARG A 234 -36.34 21.94 7.65
CA ARG A 234 -37.54 21.90 6.83
C ARG A 234 -37.44 22.99 5.77
N ASP A 235 -38.15 22.78 4.66
CA ASP A 235 -38.50 23.74 3.60
C ASP A 235 -37.43 23.84 2.48
N SER A 236 -37.71 23.67 1.18
CA SER A 236 -38.98 23.60 0.44
C SER A 236 -38.79 22.89 -0.90
N LEU A 237 -39.79 22.11 -1.30
CA LEU A 237 -40.04 21.70 -2.68
C LEU A 237 -40.60 22.88 -3.50
N SER A 238 -40.06 23.08 -4.69
CA SER A 238 -40.73 23.61 -5.90
C SER A 238 -39.67 23.58 -7.02
N SER A 239 -39.88 23.25 -8.28
CA SER A 239 -41.01 22.82 -9.12
C SER A 239 -40.39 22.67 -10.52
N ILE A 240 -41.05 21.88 -11.39
CA ILE A 240 -41.09 22.07 -12.86
C ILE A 240 -39.83 21.59 -13.62
N GLU A 241 -39.88 20.84 -14.73
CA GLU A 241 -40.95 20.48 -15.67
C GLU A 241 -40.60 19.15 -16.36
N SER A 242 -41.62 18.32 -16.57
CA SER A 242 -41.63 17.29 -17.61
C SER A 242 -41.63 17.94 -18.98
N LEU A 243 -41.04 17.31 -19.99
CA LEU A 243 -41.73 17.08 -21.27
C LEU A 243 -41.03 15.99 -22.07
N SER A 244 -41.85 15.01 -22.40
CA SER A 244 -41.72 14.02 -23.46
C SER A 244 -41.55 14.69 -24.82
N ASP A 245 -41.04 13.93 -25.79
CA ASP A 245 -41.74 13.60 -27.04
C ASP A 245 -40.75 12.91 -27.98
N TYR A 246 -41.03 11.67 -28.39
CA TYR A 246 -40.91 11.21 -29.77
C TYR A 246 -41.74 9.93 -29.93
N SER A 247 -42.58 9.96 -30.96
CA SER A 247 -43.63 9.01 -31.33
C SER A 247 -43.13 7.84 -32.17
N ASP A 248 -43.89 6.75 -32.04
CA ASP A 248 -44.00 5.51 -32.83
C ASP A 248 -43.46 5.52 -34.28
N ASP A 249 -42.72 4.46 -34.64
CA ASP A 249 -43.12 3.46 -35.67
C ASP A 249 -41.91 2.63 -36.12
N GLU A 250 -41.80 1.39 -35.64
CA GLU A 250 -41.31 0.25 -36.44
C GLU A 250 -41.60 -1.06 -35.67
N LYS A 251 -42.43 -1.93 -36.25
CA LYS A 251 -42.57 -3.33 -35.80
C LYS A 251 -41.29 -4.09 -36.14
N SER A 252 -40.22 -3.84 -35.40
CA SER A 252 -39.21 -4.87 -35.18
C SER A 252 -39.78 -5.84 -34.14
N ILE A 253 -39.52 -7.13 -34.29
CA ILE A 253 -39.79 -8.09 -33.24
C ILE A 253 -38.77 -7.77 -32.15
N GLU A 254 -39.09 -6.81 -31.28
CA GLU A 254 -38.28 -6.50 -30.11
C GLU A 254 -38.44 -7.68 -29.15
N GLU A 255 -37.48 -8.61 -29.20
CA GLU A 255 -37.28 -9.58 -28.13
C GLU A 255 -37.04 -8.81 -26.83
N THR A 256 -38.14 -8.55 -26.10
CA THR A 256 -38.12 -7.74 -24.90
C THR A 256 -37.83 -8.65 -23.71
N ALA A 257 -36.57 -8.71 -23.30
CA ALA A 257 -36.20 -9.40 -22.06
C ALA A 257 -36.50 -8.51 -20.84
N LYS A 258 -37.27 -9.03 -19.88
CA LYS A 258 -37.55 -8.34 -18.61
C LYS A 258 -36.69 -8.92 -17.50
N ILE A 259 -35.87 -8.08 -16.88
CA ILE A 259 -35.02 -8.45 -15.74
C ILE A 259 -35.63 -7.84 -14.46
N PRO A 260 -36.29 -8.64 -13.61
CA PRO A 260 -36.81 -8.15 -12.34
C PRO A 260 -35.65 -7.92 -11.37
N ILE A 261 -35.43 -6.65 -11.01
CA ILE A 261 -34.39 -6.25 -10.05
C ILE A 261 -34.95 -5.63 -8.77
N GLN A 262 -36.28 -5.49 -8.69
CA GLN A 262 -36.98 -4.85 -7.58
C GLN A 262 -36.72 -5.58 -6.25
N GLU A 263 -36.50 -6.89 -6.27
CA GLU A 263 -36.13 -7.69 -5.09
C GLU A 263 -34.75 -7.34 -4.51
N PHE A 264 -33.89 -6.65 -5.28
CA PHE A 264 -32.51 -6.34 -4.88
C PHE A 264 -32.29 -4.83 -4.65
N CYS A 265 -32.97 -3.97 -5.40
CA CYS A 265 -32.87 -2.52 -5.26
C CYS A 265 -34.05 -1.78 -5.90
N GLN A 266 -34.41 -0.61 -5.35
CA GLN A 266 -35.29 0.32 -6.06
C GLN A 266 -34.43 1.24 -6.90
N ILE A 267 -34.86 1.60 -8.11
CA ILE A 267 -34.13 2.54 -8.97
C ILE A 267 -34.74 3.93 -8.80
N ILE A 268 -33.89 4.93 -8.61
CA ILE A 268 -34.30 6.33 -8.69
C ILE A 268 -34.64 6.63 -10.16
N PRO A 269 -35.88 7.03 -10.49
CA PRO A 269 -36.25 7.36 -11.85
C PRO A 269 -35.32 8.45 -12.45
N ASN A 270 -35.06 8.37 -13.75
CA ASN A 270 -34.20 9.33 -14.48
C ASN A 270 -32.75 9.43 -13.98
N SER A 271 -32.28 8.46 -13.21
CA SER A 271 -30.90 8.42 -12.71
C SER A 271 -29.89 7.76 -13.68
N MET A 272 -30.36 7.33 -14.85
CA MET A 272 -29.53 6.64 -15.83
C MET A 272 -28.46 7.57 -16.39
N SER A 273 -27.21 7.16 -16.27
CA SER A 273 -26.07 7.88 -16.83
C SER A 273 -25.09 6.91 -17.49
N CYS A 274 -24.16 7.45 -18.29
CA CYS A 274 -23.05 6.69 -18.88
C CYS A 274 -23.47 5.46 -19.70
N LEU A 275 -24.62 5.51 -20.39
CA LEU A 275 -25.04 4.44 -21.30
C LEU A 275 -24.01 4.28 -22.42
N LYS A 276 -23.43 3.08 -22.52
CA LYS A 276 -22.60 2.63 -23.62
C LYS A 276 -23.14 1.29 -24.11
N ILE A 277 -23.34 1.22 -25.41
CA ILE A 277 -23.77 0.01 -26.11
C ILE A 277 -22.61 -0.40 -27.01
N ASP A 278 -22.08 -1.58 -26.77
CA ASP A 278 -21.13 -2.27 -27.64
C ASP A 278 -21.77 -3.60 -28.08
N LYS A 279 -21.23 -4.23 -29.12
CA LYS A 279 -21.85 -5.35 -29.86
C LYS A 279 -22.61 -6.34 -28.98
N ASP A 280 -21.94 -6.83 -27.93
CA ASP A 280 -22.49 -7.85 -27.02
C ASP A 280 -22.71 -7.32 -25.59
N THR A 281 -22.51 -6.02 -25.33
CA THR A 281 -22.59 -5.46 -23.97
C THR A 281 -23.30 -4.12 -23.90
N ILE A 282 -24.25 -4.02 -22.98
CA ILE A 282 -24.89 -2.75 -22.59
C ILE A 282 -24.41 -2.42 -21.18
N SER A 283 -23.86 -1.22 -21.01
CA SER A 283 -23.41 -0.72 -19.71
C SER A 283 -24.01 0.65 -19.46
N PHE A 284 -24.51 0.87 -18.25
CA PHE A 284 -25.04 2.15 -17.80
C PHE A 284 -24.88 2.20 -16.28
N ARG A 285 -25.05 3.39 -15.70
CA ARG A 285 -25.11 3.60 -14.26
C ARG A 285 -26.52 4.02 -13.90
N LEU A 286 -27.02 3.49 -12.79
CA LEU A 286 -28.28 3.89 -12.18
C LEU A 286 -28.01 4.26 -10.72
N LEU A 287 -28.78 5.22 -10.20
CA LEU A 287 -28.85 5.43 -8.76
C LEU A 287 -29.96 4.55 -8.19
N THR A 288 -29.67 3.89 -7.09
CA THR A 288 -30.64 3.05 -6.38
C THR A 288 -31.11 3.70 -5.09
N GLU A 289 -32.38 3.49 -4.75
CA GLU A 289 -32.99 3.83 -3.48
C GLU A 289 -33.19 2.53 -2.65
N PRO A 290 -32.92 2.55 -1.35
CA PRO A 290 -33.08 1.41 -0.46
C PRO A 290 -34.55 1.18 -0.03
N GLU A 291 -35.09 -0.05 -0.14
CA GLU A 291 -36.51 -0.36 0.13
C GLU A 291 -37.01 0.04 1.53
N ASN A 292 -36.15 0.01 2.54
CA ASN A 292 -36.50 0.30 3.94
C ASN A 292 -35.97 1.65 4.43
N GLY A 293 -35.93 2.67 3.56
CA GLY A 293 -35.40 4.00 3.92
C GLY A 293 -33.98 3.93 4.47
N GLY A 294 -33.22 2.92 4.02
CA GLY A 294 -31.89 2.63 4.50
C GLY A 294 -30.83 3.19 3.60
N ASN A 295 -30.54 4.48 3.73
CA ASN A 295 -29.21 4.99 3.42
C ASN A 295 -28.19 4.06 4.12
N PHE A 296 -26.91 4.00 3.73
CA PHE A 296 -25.87 3.14 4.35
C PHE A 296 -25.88 3.11 5.91
N TYR A 297 -26.54 4.09 6.53
CA TYR A 297 -26.92 4.31 7.92
C TYR A 297 -28.02 3.42 8.54
N ASN A 298 -28.90 2.73 7.79
CA ASN A 298 -29.92 1.80 8.37
C ASN A 298 -29.73 0.34 7.96
N GLU A 299 -28.51 -0.05 7.58
CA GLU A 299 -28.17 -1.46 7.74
C GLU A 299 -28.09 -1.72 9.25
N LEU A 300 -29.24 -2.01 9.86
CA LEU A 300 -29.30 -2.67 11.15
C LEU A 300 -28.53 -3.97 10.95
N LEU A 301 -27.26 -3.97 11.36
CA LEU A 301 -26.53 -5.20 11.65
C LEU A 301 -27.44 -5.97 12.61
N ALA A 302 -28.20 -6.91 12.08
CA ALA A 302 -29.05 -7.75 12.88
C ALA A 302 -28.13 -8.38 13.93
N PRO A 303 -28.30 -8.10 15.23
CA PRO A 303 -27.53 -8.80 16.23
C PRO A 303 -28.03 -10.24 16.12
N ASN A 304 -27.17 -11.13 15.62
CA ASN A 304 -27.40 -12.56 15.40
C ASN A 304 -27.81 -13.00 13.99
N THR A 305 -27.16 -12.49 12.95
CA THR A 305 -26.43 -13.47 12.13
C THR A 305 -25.08 -13.59 12.78
N THR A 306 -24.85 -14.71 13.47
CA THR A 306 -23.49 -15.26 13.50
C THR A 306 -23.03 -15.19 12.06
N VAL A 307 -22.19 -14.21 11.72
CA VAL A 307 -21.26 -14.41 10.62
C VAL A 307 -20.55 -15.65 11.09
N ASN A 308 -20.97 -16.78 10.55
CA ASN A 308 -20.15 -17.94 10.51
C ASN A 308 -18.96 -17.44 9.72
N ASN A 309 -18.00 -16.82 10.42
CA ASN A 309 -16.59 -16.87 10.08
C ASN A 309 -16.23 -18.36 10.21
N LYS A 310 -16.83 -19.18 9.35
CA LYS A 310 -16.13 -20.28 8.70
C LYS A 310 -15.14 -19.59 7.77
N GLY A 311 -14.17 -18.88 8.36
CA GLY A 311 -12.92 -18.65 7.69
C GLY A 311 -12.46 -20.02 7.26
N ASN A 312 -12.15 -20.17 5.99
CA ASN A 312 -11.33 -21.29 5.57
C ASN A 312 -9.99 -21.12 6.28
N ASP A 313 -9.85 -21.70 7.46
CA ASP A 313 -8.59 -21.69 8.17
C ASP A 313 -7.67 -22.70 7.47
N LEU A 314 -6.42 -22.30 7.27
CA LEU A 314 -5.39 -23.18 6.71
C LEU A 314 -5.18 -24.36 7.65
N LYS A 315 -5.66 -25.55 7.27
CA LYS A 315 -5.40 -26.78 8.01
C LYS A 315 -4.12 -27.44 7.50
N VAL A 316 -3.11 -27.46 8.36
CA VAL A 316 -1.86 -28.19 8.14
C VAL A 316 -2.06 -29.66 8.53
N ASN A 317 -1.85 -30.57 7.59
CA ASN A 317 -2.03 -32.01 7.80
C ASN A 317 -0.75 -32.71 8.29
N VAL A 318 0.21 -31.95 8.82
CA VAL A 318 1.44 -32.46 9.43
C VAL A 318 1.32 -32.33 10.94
N THR A 319 1.48 -33.45 11.65
CA THR A 319 1.39 -33.49 13.11
C THR A 319 2.74 -33.86 13.70
N VAL A 320 3.09 -33.23 14.82
CA VAL A 320 4.34 -33.50 15.55
C VAL A 320 4.40 -34.97 15.98
N GLY A 321 5.56 -35.62 15.76
CA GLY A 321 5.83 -36.99 16.19
C GLY A 321 5.19 -38.11 15.34
N ILE A 322 4.43 -37.77 14.29
CA ILE A 322 3.84 -38.75 13.37
C ILE A 322 4.78 -38.99 12.18
N ASP A 323 4.90 -40.26 11.77
CA ASP A 323 5.66 -40.68 10.59
C ASP A 323 4.95 -40.25 9.30
N ILE A 324 5.62 -39.42 8.50
CA ILE A 324 5.12 -39.01 7.18
C ILE A 324 6.16 -39.27 6.08
N VAL A 325 5.68 -39.57 4.88
CA VAL A 325 6.49 -39.72 3.68
C VAL A 325 6.14 -38.60 2.71
N ILE A 326 7.15 -37.88 2.20
CA ILE A 326 6.93 -36.78 1.26
C ILE A 326 7.06 -37.32 -0.17
N THR A 327 6.05 -37.07 -0.99
CA THR A 327 5.99 -37.53 -2.39
C THR A 327 5.76 -36.37 -3.35
N CYS A 328 6.20 -36.54 -4.60
CA CYS A 328 5.98 -35.59 -5.68
C CYS A 328 4.50 -35.59 -6.10
N GLY A 329 3.85 -34.41 -6.13
CA GLY A 329 2.45 -34.28 -6.52
C GLY A 329 2.14 -34.63 -7.99
N ASN A 330 3.15 -34.66 -8.87
CA ASN A 330 2.96 -35.00 -10.28
C ASN A 330 3.10 -36.50 -10.59
N CYS A 331 4.05 -37.21 -9.95
CA CYS A 331 4.33 -38.62 -10.28
C CYS A 331 4.33 -39.57 -9.08
N SER A 332 3.93 -39.09 -7.91
CA SER A 332 3.89 -39.78 -6.61
C SER A 332 5.22 -40.42 -6.19
N ASN A 333 6.34 -39.99 -6.78
CA ASN A 333 7.64 -40.50 -6.43
C ASN A 333 8.04 -40.00 -5.03
N VAL A 334 8.50 -40.92 -4.17
CA VAL A 334 8.99 -40.60 -2.82
C VAL A 334 10.25 -39.76 -2.93
N ILE A 335 10.25 -38.58 -2.31
CA ILE A 335 11.40 -37.67 -2.28
C ILE A 335 12.10 -37.66 -0.93
N SER A 336 11.45 -38.08 0.15
CA SER A 336 12.07 -38.23 1.47
C SER A 336 13.00 -39.45 1.55
N ASN A 337 13.98 -39.43 2.46
CA ASN A 337 14.89 -40.56 2.68
C ASN A 337 14.20 -41.79 3.30
N ALA A 338 13.17 -41.56 4.12
CA ALA A 338 12.35 -42.57 4.78
C ALA A 338 11.04 -41.91 5.26
N ALA A 339 10.32 -42.56 6.18
CA ALA A 339 9.34 -41.89 7.03
C ALA A 339 10.08 -40.86 7.92
N ILE A 340 9.60 -39.62 7.89
CA ILE A 340 10.14 -38.48 8.63
C ILE A 340 9.18 -38.15 9.76
N LYS A 341 9.74 -37.81 10.92
CA LYS A 341 9.01 -37.20 12.03
C LYS A 341 9.50 -35.78 12.23
N PHE A 342 8.57 -34.87 12.52
CA PHE A 342 8.90 -33.51 12.89
C PHE A 342 8.68 -33.31 14.38
N ASP A 343 9.63 -32.65 15.04
CA ASP A 343 9.56 -32.31 16.46
C ASP A 343 8.77 -31.02 16.69
N ARG A 344 8.77 -30.14 15.68
CA ARG A 344 8.08 -28.85 15.72
C ARG A 344 7.46 -28.53 14.37
N VAL A 345 6.22 -28.08 14.39
CA VAL A 345 5.47 -27.58 13.24
C VAL A 345 5.08 -26.15 13.58
N LEU A 346 5.64 -25.17 12.88
CA LEU A 346 5.49 -23.74 13.20
C LEU A 346 5.22 -22.92 11.95
N GLU A 347 4.35 -21.93 12.07
CA GLU A 347 4.13 -20.95 11.02
C GLU A 347 5.24 -19.89 11.03
N LEU A 348 5.68 -19.48 9.85
CA LEU A 348 6.61 -18.38 9.65
C LEU A 348 5.87 -17.04 9.74
N PRO A 349 6.51 -15.99 10.28
CA PRO A 349 5.97 -14.63 10.21
C PRO A 349 5.77 -14.20 8.74
N SER A 350 4.95 -13.17 8.50
CA SER A 350 4.80 -12.64 7.14
C SER A 350 6.12 -12.08 6.62
N GLU A 351 6.36 -12.16 5.32
CA GLU A 351 7.60 -11.67 4.70
C GLU A 351 7.77 -10.14 4.88
N ASN A 352 6.68 -9.42 5.18
CA ASN A 352 6.64 -7.99 5.47
C ASN A 352 6.98 -7.62 6.93
N LEU A 353 7.09 -8.60 7.82
CA LEU A 353 7.38 -8.34 9.23
C LEU A 353 8.89 -8.08 9.38
N ASP A 354 9.26 -6.80 9.47
CA ASP A 354 10.64 -6.43 9.78
C ASP A 354 10.98 -6.92 11.20
N MET A 355 11.78 -7.98 11.26
CA MET A 355 12.22 -8.56 12.53
C MET A 355 13.02 -7.56 13.37
N SER A 356 13.59 -6.50 12.76
CA SER A 356 14.29 -5.44 13.47
C SER A 356 13.36 -4.57 14.34
N GLU A 357 12.05 -4.56 14.07
CA GLU A 357 11.05 -3.85 14.89
C GLU A 357 10.76 -4.56 16.23
N TRP A 358 11.05 -5.85 16.34
CA TRP A 358 10.79 -6.65 17.54
C TRP A 358 12.00 -6.75 18.47
N PHE A 359 13.19 -6.41 17.98
CA PHE A 359 14.43 -6.46 18.75
C PHE A 359 15.02 -5.05 18.88
N CYS A 360 14.97 -4.49 20.09
CA CYS A 360 15.51 -3.15 20.38
C CYS A 360 17.03 -3.01 20.08
N HIS A 361 17.73 -4.13 19.88
CA HIS A 361 19.13 -4.19 19.45
C HIS A 361 19.34 -5.34 18.48
N GLY A 362 19.99 -5.07 17.34
CA GLY A 362 20.55 -6.13 16.51
C GLY A 362 21.69 -6.84 17.25
N HIS A 363 21.52 -8.11 17.60
CA HIS A 363 22.62 -8.92 18.12
C HIS A 363 23.59 -9.26 16.98
N CYS A 364 24.45 -8.32 16.60
CA CYS A 364 25.60 -8.58 15.74
C CYS A 364 26.83 -7.90 16.31
N HIS A 365 27.48 -8.57 17.26
CA HIS A 365 28.89 -8.35 17.52
C HIS A 365 29.68 -9.12 16.45
N GLY A 366 30.02 -8.47 15.34
CA GLY A 366 31.01 -8.95 14.37
C GLY A 366 30.48 -9.13 12.94
N ASN A 367 31.12 -8.38 12.05
CA ASN A 367 31.07 -8.40 10.59
C ASN A 367 29.76 -8.07 9.87
N SER A 368 29.88 -7.01 9.06
CA SER A 368 29.05 -6.63 7.94
C SER A 368 28.77 -7.81 7.00
N ASP A 369 27.52 -8.27 7.02
CA ASP A 369 26.71 -8.55 5.85
C ASP A 369 25.27 -8.34 6.34
N HIS A 370 24.44 -7.61 5.58
CA HIS A 370 22.99 -7.64 5.77
C HIS A 370 22.51 -9.05 5.41
N THR A 371 22.77 -10.04 6.26
CA THR A 371 22.11 -11.32 6.17
C THR A 371 20.69 -11.08 6.65
N GLU A 372 19.72 -11.14 5.72
CA GLU A 372 18.35 -11.52 6.06
C GLU A 372 18.41 -12.52 7.22
N ILE A 373 17.71 -12.26 8.30
CA ILE A 373 17.56 -13.22 9.40
C ILE A 373 16.66 -14.33 8.86
N VAL A 374 17.21 -15.17 7.98
CA VAL A 374 16.52 -16.33 7.41
C VAL A 374 16.35 -17.30 8.57
N LEU A 375 15.12 -17.45 9.05
CA LEU A 375 14.76 -18.46 10.05
C LEU A 375 15.13 -19.84 9.49
N LYS A 376 16.26 -20.38 9.96
CA LYS A 376 16.75 -21.69 9.50
C LYS A 376 16.06 -22.81 10.30
N PRO A 377 15.39 -23.76 9.62
CA PRO A 377 14.82 -24.91 10.31
C PRO A 377 15.95 -25.79 10.90
N ASN A 378 15.77 -26.24 12.14
CA ASN A 378 16.57 -27.34 12.66
C ASN A 378 16.26 -28.63 11.87
N LYS A 379 17.05 -29.68 12.12
CA LYS A 379 16.95 -30.94 11.36
C LYS A 379 15.55 -31.55 11.29
N MET A 380 14.74 -31.42 12.35
CA MET A 380 13.39 -31.98 12.47
C MET A 380 12.31 -30.89 12.61
N ASP A 381 12.59 -29.66 12.16
CA ASP A 381 11.57 -28.61 12.13
C ASP A 381 10.81 -28.62 10.80
N PHE A 382 9.52 -28.34 10.89
CA PHE A 382 8.64 -28.03 9.78
C PHE A 382 8.17 -26.58 9.94
N LEU A 383 8.75 -25.66 9.16
CA LEU A 383 8.33 -24.26 9.16
C LEU A 383 7.45 -24.02 7.93
N TYR A 384 6.32 -23.33 8.04
CA TYR A 384 5.40 -23.18 6.91
C TYR A 384 4.84 -21.77 6.74
N ARG A 385 4.39 -21.48 5.52
CA ARG A 385 3.67 -20.28 5.11
C ARG A 385 2.55 -20.70 4.15
N LEU A 386 1.60 -19.80 3.86
CA LEU A 386 0.38 -20.05 3.06
C LEU A 386 0.57 -20.98 1.85
N THR A 387 1.68 -20.85 1.11
CA THR A 387 1.90 -21.55 -0.18
C THR A 387 3.06 -22.54 -0.16
N TYR A 388 3.92 -22.52 0.86
CA TYR A 388 5.14 -23.30 0.92
C TYR A 388 5.53 -23.73 2.34
N PHE A 389 6.44 -24.68 2.45
CA PHE A 389 7.06 -25.05 3.72
C PHE A 389 8.58 -25.24 3.57
N LEU A 390 9.31 -25.01 4.65
CA LEU A 390 10.75 -25.10 4.78
C LEU A 390 11.10 -26.32 5.64
N ILE A 391 11.98 -27.16 5.11
CA ILE A 391 12.55 -28.31 5.82
C ILE A 391 14.05 -28.38 5.59
N ASN A 392 14.74 -29.13 6.46
CA ASN A 392 16.17 -29.38 6.30
C ASN A 392 16.45 -30.33 5.13
N SER A 393 17.49 -30.02 4.34
CA SER A 393 17.89 -30.80 3.16
C SER A 393 18.24 -32.25 3.46
N SER A 394 18.75 -32.55 4.66
CA SER A 394 19.13 -33.91 5.08
C SER A 394 17.95 -34.89 5.14
N LEU A 395 16.72 -34.39 5.18
CA LEU A 395 15.50 -35.20 5.19
C LEU A 395 15.16 -35.76 3.80
N LEU A 396 15.71 -35.17 2.74
CA LEU A 396 15.41 -35.55 1.36
C LEU A 396 16.50 -36.45 0.74
N SER A 397 16.06 -37.23 -0.24
CA SER A 397 16.88 -38.23 -0.95
C SER A 397 17.74 -37.62 -2.07
N ASP A 398 18.66 -36.72 -1.68
CA ASP A 398 19.61 -36.08 -2.59
C ASP A 398 20.57 -37.07 -3.30
N LYS A 399 20.70 -38.29 -2.78
CA LYS A 399 21.71 -39.28 -3.22
C LYS A 399 21.52 -39.81 -4.65
N THR A 400 20.41 -39.51 -5.32
CA THR A 400 20.10 -40.08 -6.65
C THR A 400 20.01 -39.05 -7.77
N ASN A 401 20.05 -37.74 -7.49
CA ASN A 401 19.80 -36.71 -8.50
C ASN A 401 20.97 -35.72 -8.66
N LYS A 402 21.79 -35.90 -9.70
CA LYS A 402 22.89 -34.97 -10.05
C LYS A 402 22.42 -33.53 -10.30
N PHE A 403 21.15 -33.33 -10.68
CA PHE A 403 20.58 -31.99 -10.92
C PHE A 403 20.41 -31.19 -9.62
N ASN A 404 20.04 -31.83 -8.50
CA ASN A 404 19.80 -31.17 -7.21
C ASN A 404 21.09 -30.86 -6.43
N LEU A 405 22.24 -31.35 -6.90
CA LEU A 405 23.56 -31.04 -6.33
C LEU A 405 24.10 -29.68 -6.80
N THR A 406 23.68 -29.21 -7.97
CA THR A 406 24.30 -28.05 -8.66
C THR A 406 23.35 -26.90 -8.90
N ARG A 407 22.04 -27.11 -8.74
CA ARG A 407 21.00 -26.09 -9.02
C ARG A 407 20.35 -25.62 -7.74
N ASP A 408 19.95 -24.36 -7.76
CA ASP A 408 19.13 -23.72 -6.71
C ASP A 408 17.66 -24.21 -6.75
N VAL A 409 17.29 -24.94 -7.80
CA VAL A 409 15.96 -25.53 -7.96
C VAL A 409 15.98 -26.99 -7.51
N TYR A 410 15.01 -27.36 -6.67
CA TYR A 410 14.80 -28.74 -6.25
C TYR A 410 13.83 -29.46 -7.19
N HIS A 411 14.35 -30.45 -7.93
CA HIS A 411 13.60 -31.24 -8.89
C HIS A 411 13.23 -32.62 -8.35
N CYS A 412 12.08 -33.14 -8.78
CA CYS A 412 11.77 -34.56 -8.65
C CYS A 412 12.81 -35.39 -9.43
N ASN A 413 13.38 -36.43 -8.80
CA ASN A 413 14.34 -37.33 -9.44
C ASN A 413 13.73 -38.30 -10.46
N ARG A 414 12.40 -38.40 -10.55
CA ARG A 414 11.69 -39.24 -11.52
C ARG A 414 11.14 -38.47 -12.72
N CYS A 415 10.29 -37.47 -12.49
CA CYS A 415 9.63 -36.71 -13.56
C CYS A 415 10.25 -35.33 -13.84
N LEU A 416 11.30 -34.95 -13.10
CA LEU A 416 11.96 -33.63 -13.19
C LEU A 416 11.06 -32.42 -12.91
N ALA A 417 9.85 -32.64 -12.38
CA ALA A 417 8.97 -31.57 -11.93
C ALA A 417 9.68 -30.66 -10.93
N TRP A 418 9.40 -29.36 -11.04
CA TRP A 418 9.95 -28.35 -10.14
C TRP A 418 9.13 -28.34 -8.85
N LEU A 419 9.72 -28.79 -7.74
CA LEU A 419 9.02 -28.92 -6.47
C LEU A 419 9.29 -27.75 -5.51
N GLY A 420 10.45 -27.11 -5.65
CA GLY A 420 10.86 -26.06 -4.72
C GLY A 420 12.21 -25.41 -5.03
N LEU A 421 12.71 -24.65 -4.07
CA LEU A 421 13.99 -23.95 -4.10
C LEU A 421 14.90 -24.47 -2.99
N LYS A 422 16.20 -24.55 -3.28
CA LYS A 422 17.25 -25.01 -2.37
C LYS A 422 18.15 -23.84 -2.02
N ASN A 423 18.38 -23.64 -0.72
CA ASN A 423 19.32 -22.66 -0.21
C ASN A 423 20.16 -23.29 0.91
N LYS A 424 21.41 -23.63 0.62
CA LYS A 424 22.34 -24.33 1.53
C LYS A 424 21.71 -25.60 2.11
N ASP A 425 21.44 -25.62 3.42
CA ASP A 425 20.88 -26.75 4.17
C ASP A 425 19.34 -26.70 4.28
N MET A 426 18.70 -25.74 3.62
CA MET A 426 17.25 -25.52 3.66
C MET A 426 16.64 -25.75 2.28
N ILE A 427 15.47 -26.38 2.26
CA ILE A 427 14.68 -26.59 1.04
C ILE A 427 13.28 -26.04 1.27
N LYS A 428 12.89 -25.10 0.40
CA LYS A 428 11.55 -24.50 0.31
C LYS A 428 10.74 -25.30 -0.70
N LEU A 429 9.74 -26.04 -0.25
CA LEU A 429 8.87 -26.84 -1.11
C LEU A 429 7.49 -26.20 -1.22
N PHE A 430 6.94 -26.15 -2.43
CA PHE A 430 5.61 -25.58 -2.66
C PHE A 430 4.51 -26.60 -2.40
N ASN A 431 3.46 -26.19 -1.68
CA ASN A 431 2.34 -27.07 -1.32
C ASN A 431 1.65 -27.66 -2.55
N SER A 432 1.45 -26.87 -3.60
CA SER A 432 0.77 -27.34 -4.83
C SER A 432 1.54 -28.43 -5.57
N GLU A 433 2.83 -28.62 -5.29
CA GLU A 433 3.72 -29.57 -5.96
C GLU A 433 4.01 -30.83 -5.14
N ILE A 434 3.55 -30.88 -3.88
CA ILE A 434 3.89 -31.91 -2.90
C ILE A 434 2.64 -32.59 -2.32
N ILE A 435 2.76 -33.89 -2.10
CA ILE A 435 1.79 -34.71 -1.37
C ILE A 435 2.52 -35.36 -0.19
N ILE A 436 1.81 -35.60 0.90
CA ILE A 436 2.30 -36.38 2.03
C ILE A 436 1.50 -37.67 2.17
N GLN A 437 2.19 -38.73 2.57
CA GLN A 437 1.58 -40.02 2.90
C GLN A 437 1.75 -40.29 4.39
N GLU A 438 0.63 -40.50 5.07
CA GLU A 438 0.53 -40.87 6.48
C GLU A 438 -0.27 -42.18 6.55
N ASP A 439 0.30 -43.24 7.12
CA ASP A 439 -0.33 -44.58 7.20
C ASP A 439 -0.91 -45.11 5.88
N SER A 440 -0.19 -44.88 4.77
CA SER A 440 -0.60 -45.23 3.39
C SER A 440 -1.79 -44.44 2.83
N VAL A 441 -2.23 -43.38 3.52
CA VAL A 441 -3.24 -42.44 3.03
C VAL A 441 -2.56 -41.19 2.49
N GLU A 442 -2.83 -40.85 1.24
CA GLU A 442 -2.35 -39.62 0.61
C GLU A 442 -3.17 -38.41 1.07
N LYS A 443 -2.47 -37.38 1.54
CA LYS A 443 -3.03 -36.10 1.97
C LYS A 443 -2.21 -34.96 1.38
N ARG A 444 -2.83 -33.80 1.17
CA ARG A 444 -2.09 -32.56 0.90
C ARG A 444 -1.47 -32.04 2.18
N VAL A 445 -0.36 -31.32 2.06
CA VAL A 445 0.28 -30.67 3.21
C VAL A 445 -0.66 -29.64 3.82
N PHE A 446 -1.23 -28.78 2.97
CA PHE A 446 -2.25 -27.81 3.36
C PHE A 446 -3.61 -28.14 2.77
N SER A 447 -4.66 -27.91 3.56
CA SER A 447 -6.05 -28.11 3.17
C SER A 447 -6.94 -27.01 3.75
N TYR A 448 -8.00 -26.68 3.04
CA TYR A 448 -8.98 -25.64 3.39
C TYR A 448 -10.32 -26.03 2.72
N ASN A 449 -11.47 -25.46 3.12
CA ASN A 449 -12.75 -25.90 2.54
C ASN A 449 -12.90 -25.34 1.12
N THR A 450 -12.71 -26.18 0.11
CA THR A 450 -12.88 -25.77 -1.29
C THR A 450 -14.03 -26.49 -1.98
N SER A 451 -14.54 -25.84 -3.02
CA SER A 451 -15.26 -26.50 -4.11
C SER A 451 -14.38 -27.56 -4.78
N VAL A 452 -14.99 -28.55 -5.41
CA VAL A 452 -14.33 -29.68 -6.14
C VAL A 452 -13.68 -29.22 -7.46
N GLY A 453 -13.12 -28.00 -7.49
CA GLY A 453 -12.65 -27.29 -8.68
C GLY A 453 -11.23 -27.64 -9.13
N ASN A 454 -10.65 -26.74 -9.93
CA ASN A 454 -9.25 -26.83 -10.37
C ASN A 454 -8.33 -26.46 -9.20
N LYS A 455 -7.64 -27.46 -8.64
CA LYS A 455 -6.93 -27.32 -7.36
C LYS A 455 -5.87 -26.20 -7.31
N PRO A 456 -5.00 -25.98 -8.32
CA PRO A 456 -4.10 -24.83 -8.35
C PRO A 456 -4.81 -23.47 -8.37
N THR A 457 -5.98 -23.37 -9.02
CA THR A 457 -6.81 -22.16 -9.00
C THR A 457 -7.42 -21.95 -7.62
N ASP A 458 -7.90 -23.01 -6.98
CA ASP A 458 -8.40 -22.94 -5.60
C ASP A 458 -7.28 -22.51 -4.63
N ASP A 459 -6.06 -23.03 -4.81
CA ASP A 459 -4.89 -22.65 -3.99
C ASP A 459 -4.55 -21.17 -4.20
N PHE A 460 -4.64 -20.68 -5.43
CA PHE A 460 -4.44 -19.25 -5.75
C PHE A 460 -5.51 -18.36 -5.09
N ILE A 461 -6.79 -18.68 -5.27
CA ILE A 461 -7.91 -17.90 -4.70
C ILE A 461 -7.77 -17.83 -3.17
N PHE A 462 -7.54 -18.98 -2.54
CA PHE A 462 -7.35 -19.06 -1.10
C PHE A 462 -6.15 -18.24 -0.61
N THR A 463 -5.04 -18.27 -1.35
CA THR A 463 -3.85 -17.47 -1.03
C THR A 463 -4.17 -15.99 -1.05
N VAL A 464 -4.83 -15.50 -2.11
CA VAL A 464 -5.23 -14.09 -2.23
C VAL A 464 -6.21 -13.71 -1.11
N GLU A 465 -7.25 -14.50 -0.84
CA GLU A 465 -8.19 -14.26 0.25
C GLU A 465 -7.51 -14.21 1.63
N SER A 466 -6.54 -15.11 1.86
CA SER A 466 -5.79 -15.16 3.11
C SER A 466 -4.90 -13.94 3.26
N MET A 467 -4.21 -13.51 2.20
CA MET A 467 -3.38 -12.30 2.20
C MET A 467 -4.21 -11.02 2.39
N ILE A 468 -5.44 -10.96 1.84
CA ILE A 468 -6.38 -9.86 2.09
C ILE A 468 -6.77 -9.80 3.58
N LYS A 469 -7.01 -10.95 4.21
CA LYS A 469 -7.29 -11.04 5.65
C LYS A 469 -6.07 -10.68 6.49
N GLU A 470 -4.88 -11.12 6.12
CA GLU A 470 -3.63 -10.73 6.79
C GLU A 470 -3.41 -9.22 6.73
N PHE A 471 -3.70 -8.60 5.59
CA PHE A 471 -3.65 -7.14 5.44
C PHE A 471 -4.62 -6.44 6.42
N ASP A 472 -5.83 -6.96 6.61
CA ASP A 472 -6.80 -6.41 7.57
C ASP A 472 -6.32 -6.49 9.03
N LEU A 473 -5.44 -7.45 9.33
CA LEU A 473 -4.84 -7.64 10.65
C LEU A 473 -3.61 -6.74 10.87
N GLY A 474 -2.93 -6.31 9.80
CA GLY A 474 -1.59 -5.69 9.87
C GLY A 474 -1.53 -4.16 9.84
N LEU A 475 -2.35 -3.47 9.02
CA LEU A 475 -2.14 -2.03 8.74
C LEU A 475 -3.45 -1.29 8.39
N GLN A 476 -4.24 -0.85 9.39
CA GLN A 476 -5.56 -0.21 9.15
C GLN A 476 -5.49 1.27 8.72
N TYR A 477 -4.33 1.78 8.30
CA TYR A 477 -4.20 3.15 7.78
C TYR A 477 -4.20 3.21 6.24
N THR A 478 -3.97 2.08 5.57
CA THR A 478 -3.97 1.97 4.11
C THR A 478 -5.29 1.40 3.62
N ILE A 479 -6.08 2.22 2.92
CA ILE A 479 -7.36 1.81 2.32
C ILE A 479 -7.16 0.77 1.20
N MET A 480 -5.94 0.68 0.67
CA MET A 480 -5.63 -0.05 -0.55
C MET A 480 -4.76 -1.26 -0.24
N CYS A 481 -5.33 -2.45 -0.37
CA CYS A 481 -4.60 -3.71 -0.23
C CYS A 481 -3.90 -4.03 -1.55
N LYS A 482 -2.57 -4.10 -1.51
CA LYS A 482 -1.71 -4.47 -2.62
C LYS A 482 -1.01 -5.78 -2.26
N ILE A 483 -0.97 -6.69 -3.22
CA ILE A 483 -0.39 -8.02 -3.07
C ILE A 483 0.62 -8.23 -4.21
N VAL A 484 1.77 -8.83 -3.90
CA VAL A 484 2.76 -9.24 -4.89
C VAL A 484 3.00 -10.75 -4.76
N LEU A 485 2.66 -11.50 -5.80
CA LEU A 485 3.01 -12.92 -5.87
C LEU A 485 4.26 -13.10 -6.71
N GLU A 486 5.27 -13.74 -6.13
CA GLU A 486 6.57 -13.98 -6.76
C GLU A 486 6.66 -15.42 -7.26
N CYS A 487 6.92 -15.60 -8.56
CA CYS A 487 7.12 -16.93 -9.16
C CYS A 487 8.53 -17.05 -9.72
N SER A 488 9.32 -17.96 -9.17
CA SER A 488 10.64 -18.28 -9.73
C SER A 488 10.49 -19.08 -11.02
N VAL A 489 11.11 -18.62 -12.12
CA VAL A 489 11.09 -19.25 -13.45
C VAL A 489 12.45 -19.86 -13.83
N SER A 490 13.54 -19.30 -13.30
CA SER A 490 14.86 -19.92 -13.29
C SER A 490 15.62 -19.47 -12.04
N ALA A 491 16.84 -19.98 -11.83
CA ALA A 491 17.67 -19.63 -10.68
C ALA A 491 17.82 -18.11 -10.47
N ASN A 492 17.86 -17.33 -11.56
CA ASN A 492 18.07 -15.88 -11.53
C ASN A 492 16.93 -15.08 -12.15
N LYS A 493 15.77 -15.71 -12.42
CA LYS A 493 14.64 -15.02 -13.05
C LYS A 493 13.35 -15.30 -12.29
N LYS A 494 12.74 -14.23 -11.78
CA LYS A 494 11.41 -14.22 -11.19
C LYS A 494 10.41 -13.51 -12.12
N GLN A 495 9.16 -13.94 -12.05
CA GLN A 495 7.98 -13.25 -12.57
C GLN A 495 7.16 -12.75 -11.38
N TYR A 496 6.42 -11.68 -11.58
CA TYR A 496 5.65 -11.02 -10.55
C TYR A 496 4.21 -10.84 -11.01
N LEU A 497 3.26 -11.12 -10.11
CA LEU A 497 1.85 -10.79 -10.29
C LEU A 497 1.48 -9.76 -9.24
N LEU A 498 1.26 -8.53 -9.69
CA LEU A 498 0.81 -7.42 -8.86
C LEU A 498 -0.71 -7.46 -8.83
N ILE A 499 -1.29 -7.50 -7.64
CA ILE A 499 -2.74 -7.50 -7.43
C ILE A 499 -3.08 -6.30 -6.55
N TRP A 500 -4.00 -5.48 -7.03
CA TRP A 500 -4.53 -4.32 -6.31
C TRP A 500 -6.00 -4.54 -6.01
N VAL A 501 -6.32 -4.75 -4.74
CA VAL A 501 -7.68 -5.01 -4.29
C VAL A 501 -8.42 -3.68 -4.18
N MET A 502 -9.52 -3.57 -4.92
CA MET A 502 -10.32 -2.36 -5.03
C MET A 502 -11.56 -2.40 -4.13
N ASP A 503 -12.24 -3.54 -4.10
CA ASP A 503 -13.41 -3.79 -3.26
C ASP A 503 -13.39 -5.26 -2.81
N LYS A 504 -13.52 -5.51 -1.51
CA LYS A 504 -13.41 -6.85 -0.94
C LYS A 504 -14.69 -7.65 -1.10
N GLU A 505 -15.84 -6.98 -1.03
CA GLU A 505 -17.17 -7.58 -0.91
C GLU A 505 -18.18 -6.90 -1.85
N LEU A 506 -17.82 -6.80 -3.12
CA LEU A 506 -18.69 -6.23 -4.13
C LEU A 506 -19.88 -7.16 -4.37
N GLN A 507 -21.09 -6.67 -4.10
CA GLN A 507 -22.32 -7.38 -4.46
C GLN A 507 -22.54 -7.32 -5.97
N VAL A 508 -22.64 -8.49 -6.60
CA VAL A 508 -22.91 -8.64 -8.02
C VAL A 508 -24.10 -9.56 -8.24
N LEU A 509 -25.05 -9.09 -9.03
CA LEU A 509 -26.20 -9.88 -9.47
C LEU A 509 -25.80 -10.70 -10.71
N ARG A 510 -25.99 -12.02 -10.64
CA ARG A 510 -25.65 -12.97 -11.72
C ARG A 510 -26.88 -13.76 -12.14
N VAL A 511 -26.96 -14.09 -13.43
CA VAL A 511 -28.02 -14.95 -13.96
C VAL A 511 -27.89 -16.35 -13.37
N LYS A 512 -29.00 -16.90 -12.88
CA LYS A 512 -29.08 -18.28 -12.39
C LYS A 512 -29.03 -19.23 -13.60
N THR A 513 -28.29 -20.33 -13.49
CA THR A 513 -27.92 -21.24 -14.60
C THR A 513 -29.08 -21.88 -15.40
N GLN A 514 -30.34 -21.64 -15.04
CA GLN A 514 -31.51 -22.13 -15.75
C GLN A 514 -32.39 -20.96 -16.23
N ILE A 515 -32.33 -20.66 -17.52
CA ILE A 515 -33.31 -19.78 -18.18
C ILE A 515 -34.51 -20.65 -18.54
N VAL A 516 -35.52 -20.69 -17.66
CA VAL A 516 -36.68 -21.59 -17.84
C VAL A 516 -37.85 -20.89 -18.55
N THR A 517 -37.85 -19.55 -18.66
CA THR A 517 -38.90 -18.76 -19.33
C THR A 517 -38.36 -17.40 -19.81
N ASP A 518 -39.17 -16.56 -20.50
CA ASP A 518 -38.90 -15.15 -20.87
C ASP A 518 -38.56 -14.21 -19.69
N LYS A 519 -38.31 -14.76 -18.51
CA LYS A 519 -37.91 -14.07 -17.28
C LYS A 519 -36.53 -14.56 -16.86
N ILE A 520 -35.59 -13.61 -16.73
CA ILE A 520 -34.24 -13.87 -16.27
C ILE A 520 -34.23 -13.83 -14.73
N GLU A 521 -33.97 -14.98 -14.09
CA GLU A 521 -33.75 -15.03 -12.63
C GLU A 521 -32.32 -14.62 -12.28
N LEU A 522 -32.18 -13.71 -11.31
CA LEU A 522 -30.90 -13.26 -10.79
C LEU A 522 -30.63 -13.84 -9.40
N GLN A 523 -29.36 -14.04 -9.06
CA GLN A 523 -28.89 -14.29 -7.71
C GLN A 523 -27.87 -13.23 -7.30
N SER A 524 -27.91 -12.79 -6.04
CA SER A 524 -26.82 -11.97 -5.48
C SER A 524 -25.63 -12.85 -5.11
N SER A 525 -24.43 -12.37 -5.39
CA SER A 525 -23.17 -12.99 -4.98
C SER A 525 -22.19 -11.91 -4.56
N SER A 526 -21.50 -12.12 -3.43
CA SER A 526 -20.37 -11.27 -3.01
C SER A 526 -19.11 -11.72 -3.73
N VAL A 527 -18.36 -10.78 -4.30
CA VAL A 527 -17.12 -11.04 -5.02
C VAL A 527 -16.07 -9.98 -4.68
N THR A 528 -14.80 -10.35 -4.79
CA THR A 528 -13.71 -9.37 -4.66
C THR A 528 -13.40 -8.74 -6.02
N LYS A 529 -13.43 -7.41 -6.07
CA LYS A 529 -12.98 -6.62 -7.21
C LYS A 529 -11.52 -6.26 -7.02
N LEU A 530 -10.70 -6.61 -8.00
CA LEU A 530 -9.27 -6.33 -8.01
C LEU A 530 -8.83 -5.87 -9.41
N LEU A 531 -7.68 -5.23 -9.47
CA LEU A 531 -6.89 -4.97 -10.65
C LEU A 531 -5.63 -5.83 -10.61
N TYR A 532 -5.12 -6.28 -11.75
CA TYR A 532 -3.88 -7.06 -11.77
C TYR A 532 -2.94 -6.71 -12.92
N LYS A 533 -1.65 -6.96 -12.71
CA LYS A 533 -0.59 -6.76 -13.71
C LYS A 533 0.46 -7.86 -13.59
N VAL A 534 0.87 -8.40 -14.74
CA VAL A 534 1.91 -9.43 -14.82
C VAL A 534 3.21 -8.80 -15.30
N GLU A 535 4.26 -8.91 -14.50
CA GLU A 535 5.61 -8.44 -14.82
C GLU A 535 6.57 -9.62 -15.01
N GLN A 536 7.37 -9.55 -16.07
CA GLN A 536 8.24 -10.65 -16.50
C GLN A 536 9.62 -10.65 -15.83
N SER A 537 9.93 -9.57 -15.10
CA SER A 537 11.20 -9.31 -14.42
C SER A 537 10.98 -8.23 -13.34
N LEU A 538 12.01 -8.01 -12.52
CA LEU A 538 12.03 -6.94 -11.53
C LEU A 538 12.04 -5.59 -12.25
N SER A 539 10.96 -4.82 -12.12
CA SER A 539 10.81 -3.47 -12.66
C SER A 539 10.77 -2.45 -11.52
N ASP A 540 10.98 -1.16 -11.81
CA ASP A 540 10.90 -0.08 -10.81
C ASP A 540 9.56 -0.09 -10.06
N GLU A 541 8.47 -0.49 -10.72
CA GLU A 541 7.14 -0.61 -10.09
C GLU A 541 7.08 -1.78 -9.11
N VAL A 542 7.66 -2.94 -9.47
CA VAL A 542 7.76 -4.10 -8.58
C VAL A 542 8.65 -3.77 -7.37
N GLU A 543 9.80 -3.14 -7.58
CA GLU A 543 10.69 -2.72 -6.49
C GLU A 543 10.00 -1.72 -5.56
N SER A 544 9.28 -0.75 -6.13
CA SER A 544 8.51 0.22 -5.36
C SER A 544 7.43 -0.43 -4.50
N TRP A 545 6.73 -1.44 -5.04
CA TRP A 545 5.72 -2.19 -4.29
C TRP A 545 6.36 -3.07 -3.21
N LEU A 546 7.43 -3.81 -3.52
CA LEU A 546 8.10 -4.66 -2.54
C LEU A 546 8.79 -3.87 -1.41
N ALA A 547 9.18 -2.61 -1.68
CA ALA A 547 9.73 -1.71 -0.67
C ALA A 547 8.65 -1.06 0.22
N ASP A 548 7.37 -1.12 -0.17
CA ASP A 548 6.26 -0.58 0.61
C ASP A 548 5.83 -1.61 1.67
N PRO A 549 5.99 -1.31 2.97
CA PRO A 549 5.65 -2.24 4.05
C PRO A 549 4.16 -2.63 4.06
N ALA A 550 3.29 -1.86 3.40
CA ALA A 550 1.86 -2.18 3.26
C ALA A 550 1.54 -3.22 2.19
N VAL A 551 2.49 -3.60 1.34
CA VAL A 551 2.28 -4.54 0.23
C VAL A 551 2.60 -5.96 0.67
N VAL A 552 1.62 -6.85 0.73
CA VAL A 552 1.85 -8.24 1.16
C VAL A 552 2.48 -9.06 0.04
N SER A 553 3.67 -9.64 0.26
CA SER A 553 4.32 -10.53 -0.70
C SER A 553 4.25 -12.01 -0.32
N SER A 554 4.30 -12.89 -1.32
CA SER A 554 4.51 -14.32 -1.11
C SER A 554 5.08 -15.00 -2.36
N ASP A 555 6.05 -15.89 -2.16
CA ASP A 555 6.47 -16.83 -3.22
C ASP A 555 5.37 -17.86 -3.53
N VAL A 556 5.20 -18.20 -4.81
CA VAL A 556 4.21 -19.18 -5.29
C VAL A 556 4.82 -20.16 -6.29
N SER A 557 4.19 -21.33 -6.45
CA SER A 557 4.61 -22.30 -7.48
C SER A 557 4.24 -21.81 -8.88
N LYS A 558 4.97 -22.30 -9.89
CA LYS A 558 4.66 -22.02 -11.29
C LYS A 558 3.27 -22.48 -11.71
N SER A 559 2.79 -23.61 -11.17
CA SER A 559 1.45 -24.12 -11.44
C SER A 559 0.38 -23.17 -10.90
N MET A 560 0.50 -22.75 -9.64
CA MET A 560 -0.41 -21.81 -9.00
C MET A 560 -0.40 -20.46 -9.72
N PHE A 561 0.79 -19.94 -10.07
CA PHE A 561 0.94 -18.66 -10.76
C PHE A 561 0.22 -18.66 -12.12
N ASN A 562 0.44 -19.67 -12.95
CA ASN A 562 -0.19 -19.77 -14.26
C ASN A 562 -1.71 -19.96 -14.15
N SER A 563 -2.17 -20.88 -13.30
CA SER A 563 -3.61 -21.10 -13.10
C SER A 563 -4.31 -19.90 -12.47
N GLY A 564 -3.61 -19.12 -11.64
CA GLY A 564 -4.11 -17.85 -11.11
C GLY A 564 -4.28 -16.80 -12.21
N ILE A 565 -3.29 -16.64 -13.10
CA ILE A 565 -3.40 -15.73 -14.25
C ILE A 565 -4.53 -16.15 -15.20
N GLU A 566 -4.62 -17.43 -15.54
CA GLU A 566 -5.72 -17.94 -16.39
C GLU A 566 -7.09 -17.66 -15.77
N HIS A 567 -7.22 -17.87 -14.45
CA HIS A 567 -8.43 -17.55 -13.71
C HIS A 567 -8.77 -16.04 -13.76
N LEU A 568 -7.77 -15.18 -13.52
CA LEU A 568 -7.95 -13.73 -13.59
C LEU A 568 -8.37 -13.27 -14.99
N GLN A 569 -7.75 -13.81 -16.03
CA GLN A 569 -8.10 -13.53 -17.42
C GLN A 569 -9.52 -13.97 -17.75
N GLU A 570 -9.93 -15.17 -17.32
CA GLU A 570 -11.30 -15.66 -17.48
C GLU A 570 -12.32 -14.75 -16.77
N MET A 571 -11.98 -14.27 -15.56
CA MET A 571 -12.85 -13.34 -14.82
C MET A 571 -12.90 -11.96 -15.48
N SER A 572 -11.80 -11.44 -16.03
CA SER A 572 -11.78 -10.19 -16.79
C SER A 572 -12.71 -10.23 -18.00
N LEU A 573 -12.87 -11.38 -18.66
CA LEU A 573 -13.79 -11.53 -19.80
C LEU A 573 -15.25 -11.26 -19.44
N LYS A 574 -15.64 -11.41 -18.17
CA LYS A 574 -16.99 -11.11 -17.67
C LYS A 574 -17.26 -9.61 -17.56
N VAL A 575 -16.23 -8.77 -17.59
CA VAL A 575 -16.34 -7.31 -17.61
C VAL A 575 -16.26 -6.83 -19.07
N PRO A 576 -17.00 -5.78 -19.50
CA PRO A 576 -16.88 -5.27 -20.87
C PRO A 576 -15.47 -4.72 -21.17
N GLU A 577 -14.99 -4.89 -22.40
CA GLU A 577 -13.60 -4.59 -22.79
C GLU A 577 -13.14 -3.18 -22.40
N SER A 578 -14.00 -2.17 -22.59
CA SER A 578 -13.69 -0.78 -22.24
C SER A 578 -13.46 -0.50 -20.74
N PHE A 579 -13.78 -1.46 -19.86
CA PHE A 579 -13.58 -1.38 -18.41
C PHE A 579 -12.61 -2.44 -17.87
N ARG A 580 -12.03 -3.28 -18.74
CA ARG A 580 -11.05 -4.31 -18.36
C ARG A 580 -9.63 -3.78 -18.18
N TYR A 581 -9.38 -2.51 -18.46
CA TYR A 581 -8.02 -1.97 -18.38
C TYR A 581 -8.04 -0.54 -17.89
N THR A 582 -7.24 -0.25 -16.87
CA THR A 582 -7.11 1.09 -16.28
C THR A 582 -5.73 1.24 -15.65
N ASN A 583 -5.06 2.37 -15.92
CA ASN A 583 -3.78 2.74 -15.30
C ASN A 583 -2.65 1.70 -15.43
N GLY A 584 -2.61 0.90 -16.49
CA GLY A 584 -1.58 -0.13 -16.63
C GLY A 584 -1.98 -1.53 -16.15
N PHE A 585 -3.15 -1.65 -15.52
CA PHE A 585 -3.66 -2.88 -14.90
C PHE A 585 -4.93 -3.37 -15.59
N PHE A 586 -5.13 -4.69 -15.57
CA PHE A 586 -6.33 -5.38 -16.06
C PHE A 586 -7.38 -5.59 -14.97
#